data_AF-A0A229HDP4-F1
#
_entry.id   AF-A0A229HDP4-F1
#
_cell.length_a   1.000
_cell.length_b   1.000
_cell.length_c   1.000
_cell.angle_alpha   90.00
_cell.angle_beta   90.00
_cell.angle_gamma   90.00
#
_symmetry.space_group_name_H-M   'P 1'
#
loop_
_entity.id
_entity.type
_entity.pdbx_description
1 polymer ?
#
loop_
_entity_poly.entity_id
_entity_poly.type
_entity_poly.pdbx_seq_one_letter_code
_entity_poly.pdbx_strand_id
1 'polypeptide(L)'
;MAGNFACDPQEAELVARELTRMGSDMRLSLSRPLEGATGVVGSEAVGAALREFVQAATVTRAELVAAVGSAAGLFAGLAEGTLDLDKAFADRATET
;
A
#
# COMPACT_ATOMS: atom_id res chain seq x y z
N MET A 1 16.21 -18.86 -13.01
CA MET A 1 16.03 -17.97 -14.18
C MET A 1 15.29 -16.73 -13.69
N ALA A 2 16.01 -15.66 -13.38
CA ALA A 2 15.39 -14.38 -13.12
C ALA A 2 14.88 -13.86 -14.46
N GLY A 3 13.57 -14.01 -14.72
CA GLY A 3 12.95 -13.38 -15.88
C GLY A 3 13.24 -11.89 -15.82
N ASN A 4 13.64 -11.31 -16.96
CA ASN A 4 13.99 -9.91 -17.09
C ASN A 4 12.91 -9.02 -16.46
N PHE A 5 13.11 -8.60 -15.21
CA PHE A 5 12.56 -7.35 -14.70
C PHE A 5 13.33 -6.25 -15.43
N ALA A 6 12.99 -6.02 -16.69
CA ALA A 6 13.18 -4.71 -17.30
C ALA A 6 12.18 -3.80 -16.57
N CYS A 7 12.55 -3.38 -15.36
CA CYS A 7 11.74 -2.49 -14.55
C CYS A 7 11.81 -1.13 -15.24
N ASP A 8 10.83 -0.84 -16.08
CA ASP A 8 10.69 0.49 -16.65
C ASP A 8 10.45 1.46 -15.48
N PRO A 9 11.33 2.46 -15.27
CA PRO A 9 11.19 3.43 -14.19
C PRO A 9 9.82 4.11 -14.19
N GLN A 10 9.24 4.32 -15.37
CA GLN A 10 7.95 5.00 -15.53
C GLN A 10 6.80 4.12 -15.06
N GLU A 11 6.82 2.83 -15.41
CA GLU A 11 5.87 1.84 -14.92
C GLU A 11 5.99 1.63 -13.40
N ALA A 12 7.21 1.55 -12.88
CA ALA A 12 7.45 1.44 -11.44
C ALA A 12 6.90 2.66 -10.68
N GLU A 13 7.09 3.87 -11.19
CA GLU A 13 6.55 5.08 -10.58
C GLU A 13 5.01 5.14 -10.65
N LEU A 14 4.41 4.69 -11.76
CA LEU A 14 2.96 4.59 -11.91
C LEU A 14 2.37 3.62 -10.88
N VAL A 15 2.97 2.44 -10.71
CA VAL A 15 2.55 1.46 -9.70
C VAL A 15 2.70 2.02 -8.29
N ALA A 16 3.79 2.73 -7.98
CA ALA A 16 3.97 3.37 -6.68
C ALA A 16 2.88 4.41 -6.38
N ARG A 17 2.50 5.23 -7.38
CA ARG A 17 1.44 6.22 -7.26
C ARG A 17 0.07 5.57 -7.04
N GLU A 18 -0.24 4.51 -7.79
CA GLU A 18 -1.52 3.81 -7.66
C GLU A 18 -1.65 3.11 -6.31
N LEU A 19 -0.58 2.46 -5.83
CA LEU A 19 -0.54 1.87 -4.49
C LEU A 19 -0.70 2.94 -3.38
N THR A 20 -0.09 4.11 -3.56
CA THR A 20 -0.25 5.24 -2.63
C THR A 20 -1.70 5.75 -2.59
N ARG A 21 -2.34 5.83 -3.77
CA ARG A 21 -3.77 6.19 -3.89
C ARG A 21 -4.65 5.15 -3.20
N MET A 22 -4.46 3.87 -3.52
CA MET A 22 -5.16 2.75 -2.86
C MET A 22 -4.99 2.79 -1.33
N GLY A 23 -3.77 3.02 -0.83
CA GLY A 23 -3.49 3.19 0.59
C GLY A 23 -4.29 4.33 1.23
N SER A 24 -4.45 5.43 0.51
CA SER A 24 -5.24 6.59 0.95
C SER A 24 -6.74 6.31 0.95
N ASP A 25 -7.26 5.70 -0.11
CA ASP A 25 -8.67 5.31 -0.22
C ASP A 25 -9.05 4.29 0.86
N MET A 26 -8.17 3.30 1.08
CA MET A 26 -8.32 2.34 2.16
C MET A 26 -8.34 3.01 3.52
N ARG A 27 -7.60 4.10 3.77
CA ARG A 27 -7.62 4.87 5.02
C ARG A 27 -8.90 5.69 5.22
N LEU A 28 -9.60 6.05 4.14
CA LEU A 28 -10.84 6.84 4.19
C LEU A 28 -12.11 5.99 4.29
N SER A 29 -12.08 4.72 3.86
CA SER A 29 -13.27 3.87 3.69
C SER A 29 -14.01 3.42 4.96
N LEU A 30 -13.40 3.47 6.15
CA LEU A 30 -13.95 2.83 7.36
C LEU A 30 -14.33 3.78 8.51
N SER A 31 -14.32 5.08 8.28
CA SER A 31 -14.52 6.07 9.35
C SER A 31 -15.93 6.11 9.97
N ARG A 32 -16.92 5.31 9.52
CA ARG A 32 -18.34 5.59 9.83
C ARG A 32 -19.35 4.46 10.13
N PRO A 33 -19.25 3.17 9.71
CA PRO A 33 -20.42 2.28 9.86
C PRO A 33 -20.44 1.39 11.12
N LEU A 34 -19.31 1.02 11.70
CA LEU A 34 -19.27 -0.13 12.65
C LEU A 34 -19.45 0.24 14.13
N GLU A 35 -19.06 1.45 14.55
CA GLU A 35 -19.30 1.91 15.92
C GLU A 35 -20.80 1.98 16.24
N GLY A 36 -21.62 2.42 15.27
CA GLY A 36 -23.09 2.52 15.43
C GLY A 36 -23.81 1.16 15.52
N ALA A 37 -23.22 0.08 15.02
CA ALA A 37 -23.84 -1.25 15.05
C ALA A 37 -23.78 -1.91 16.45
N THR A 38 -22.84 -1.49 17.29
CA THR A 38 -22.65 -2.07 18.64
C THR A 38 -23.77 -1.72 19.62
N GLY A 39 -24.50 -0.63 19.38
CA GLY A 39 -25.60 -0.17 20.24
C GLY A 39 -26.96 -0.84 19.98
N VAL A 40 -27.12 -1.58 18.87
CA VAL A 40 -28.42 -2.12 18.42
C VAL A 40 -28.61 -3.60 18.81
N VAL A 41 -27.57 -4.24 19.36
CA VAL A 41 -27.59 -5.68 19.62
C VAL A 41 -28.10 -5.97 21.04
N GLY A 42 -29.35 -6.43 21.15
CA GLY A 42 -29.98 -6.81 22.43
C GLY A 42 -29.40 -8.06 23.12
N SER A 43 -28.38 -8.71 22.54
CA SER A 43 -27.69 -9.86 23.11
C SER A 43 -26.22 -9.53 23.39
N GLU A 44 -25.81 -9.67 24.65
CA GLU A 44 -24.44 -9.37 25.11
C GLU A 44 -23.38 -10.21 24.37
N ALA A 45 -23.68 -11.48 24.08
CA ALA A 45 -22.79 -12.37 23.34
C ALA A 45 -22.58 -11.92 21.88
N VAL A 46 -23.65 -11.49 21.21
CA VAL A 46 -23.57 -10.99 19.82
C VAL A 46 -22.86 -9.63 19.80
N GLY A 47 -23.08 -8.78 20.80
CA GLY A 47 -22.35 -7.52 20.96
C GLY A 47 -20.85 -7.73 21.19
N ALA A 48 -20.47 -8.75 21.96
CA ALA A 48 -19.07 -9.12 22.18
C ALA A 48 -18.40 -9.62 20.88
N ALA A 49 -19.05 -10.54 20.16
CA ALA A 49 -18.55 -11.04 18.88
C ALA A 49 -18.43 -9.93 17.83
N LEU A 50 -19.38 -8.98 17.79
CA LEU A 50 -19.32 -7.83 16.90
C LEU A 50 -18.14 -6.91 17.24
N ARG A 51 -17.87 -6.65 18.52
CA ARG A 51 -16.70 -5.86 18.94
C ARG A 51 -15.39 -6.54 18.55
N GLU A 52 -15.28 -7.84 18.76
CA GLU A 52 -14.10 -8.61 18.37
C GLU A 52 -13.88 -8.58 16.85
N PHE A 53 -14.94 -8.77 16.08
CA PHE A 53 -14.90 -8.65 14.61
C PHE A 53 -14.44 -7.25 14.17
N VAL A 54 -14.98 -6.19 14.77
CA VAL A 54 -14.58 -4.80 14.45
C VAL A 54 -13.12 -4.57 14.76
N GLN A 55 -12.64 -5.07 15.91
CA GLN A 55 -11.24 -4.96 16.29
C GLN A 55 -10.32 -5.71 15.32
N ALA A 56 -10.64 -6.96 14.98
CA ALA A 56 -9.88 -7.76 14.04
C ALA A 56 -9.85 -7.14 12.63
N ALA A 57 -10.99 -6.62 12.16
CA ALA A 57 -11.09 -5.92 10.88
C ALA A 57 -10.24 -4.63 10.87
N THR A 58 -10.22 -3.91 11.99
CA THR A 58 -9.41 -2.69 12.15
C THR A 58 -7.91 -3.00 12.10
N VAL A 59 -7.47 -4.05 12.80
CA VAL A 59 -6.07 -4.51 12.79
C VAL A 59 -5.65 -4.97 11.40
N THR A 60 -6.42 -5.88 10.79
CA THR A 60 -6.14 -6.41 9.45
C THR A 60 -6.01 -5.30 8.42
N ARG A 61 -6.87 -4.27 8.50
CA ARG A 61 -6.78 -3.10 7.65
C ARG A 61 -5.52 -2.28 7.88
N ALA A 62 -5.15 -2.05 9.14
CA ALA A 62 -3.94 -1.29 9.44
C ALA A 62 -2.70 -1.99 8.86
N GLU A 63 -2.64 -3.31 8.97
CA GLU A 63 -1.59 -4.13 8.36
C GLU A 63 -1.61 -4.08 6.84
N LEU A 64 -2.79 -4.16 6.22
CA LEU A 64 -2.93 -4.05 4.76
C LEU A 64 -2.48 -2.67 4.24
N VAL A 65 -2.86 -1.59 4.92
CA VAL A 65 -2.43 -0.23 4.58
C VAL A 65 -0.91 -0.09 4.73
N ALA A 66 -0.33 -0.67 5.77
CA ALA A 66 1.12 -0.67 5.96
C ALA A 66 1.84 -1.44 4.84
N ALA A 67 1.36 -2.64 4.50
CA ALA A 67 1.91 -3.47 3.43
C ALA A 67 1.84 -2.76 2.07
N VAL A 68 0.71 -2.11 1.74
CA VAL A 68 0.56 -1.33 0.51
C VAL A 68 1.50 -0.11 0.50
N GLY A 69 1.68 0.56 1.65
CA GLY A 69 2.66 1.65 1.78
C GLY A 69 4.10 1.17 1.58
N SER A 70 4.47 0.03 2.14
CA SER A 70 5.79 -0.58 1.92
C SER A 70 6.01 -0.94 0.45
N ALA A 71 5.02 -1.55 -0.20
CA ALA A 71 5.10 -1.87 -1.63
C ALA A 71 5.27 -0.61 -2.48
N ALA A 72 4.49 0.45 -2.21
CA ALA A 72 4.62 1.73 -2.90
C ALA A 72 6.04 2.32 -2.76
N GLY A 73 6.61 2.29 -1.56
CA GLY A 73 7.97 2.75 -1.31
C GLY A 73 9.04 1.94 -2.05
N LEU A 74 8.87 0.62 -2.14
CA LEU A 74 9.77 -0.24 -2.92
C LEU A 74 9.73 0.10 -4.41
N PHE A 75 8.54 0.28 -4.98
CA PHE A 75 8.40 0.65 -6.39
C PHE A 75 8.96 2.06 -6.69
N ALA A 76 8.77 3.02 -5.78
CA ALA A 76 9.38 4.35 -5.91
C ALA A 76 10.92 4.27 -5.87
N GLY A 77 11.49 3.53 -4.90
CA GLY A 77 12.94 3.35 -4.81
C GLY A 77 13.53 2.59 -6.00
N LEU A 78 12.79 1.63 -6.57
CA LEU A 78 13.19 0.96 -7.82
C LEU A 78 13.24 1.96 -8.98
N ALA A 79 12.21 2.79 -9.16
CA ALA A 79 12.17 3.81 -10.21
C ALA A 79 13.34 4.80 -10.10
N GLU A 80 13.58 5.34 -8.91
CA GLU A 80 14.70 6.25 -8.64
C GLU A 80 16.05 5.59 -8.92
N GLY A 81 16.27 4.38 -8.41
CA GLY A 81 17.52 3.64 -8.61
C GLY A 81 17.80 3.31 -10.09
N THR A 82 16.76 3.00 -10.88
CA THR A 82 16.93 2.78 -12.32
C THR A 82 17.31 4.07 -13.06
N LEU A 83 16.72 5.21 -12.71
CA LEU A 83 17.06 6.51 -13.33
C LEU A 83 18.48 6.96 -12.99
N ASP A 84 18.94 6.72 -11.76
CA ASP A 84 20.30 7.06 -11.34
C ASP A 84 21.35 6.21 -12.08
N LEU A 85 21.07 4.93 -12.30
CA LEU A 85 21.92 4.06 -13.11
C LEU A 85 21.98 4.54 -14.57
N ASP A 86 20.84 4.86 -15.18
CA ASP A 86 20.78 5.35 -16.55
C ASP A 86 21.58 6.65 -16.75
N LYS A 87 21.49 7.58 -15.79
CA LYS A 87 22.32 8.80 -15.80
C LYS A 87 23.81 8.48 -15.71
N ALA A 88 24.21 7.61 -14.78
CA ALA A 88 25.61 7.23 -14.60
C ALA A 88 26.19 6.56 -15.87
N PHE A 89 25.39 5.78 -16.59
CA PHE A 89 25.79 5.22 -17.88
C PHE A 89 25.88 6.28 -18.99
N ALA A 90 24.93 7.21 -19.05
CA ALA A 90 24.95 8.30 -20.03
C ALA A 90 26.17 9.22 -19.85
N ASP A 91 26.48 9.60 -18.61
CA ASP A 91 27.64 10.45 -18.28
C ASP A 91 28.94 9.77 -18.74
N ARG A 92 29.12 8.47 -18.42
CA ARG A 92 30.30 7.71 -18.86
C ARG A 92 30.40 7.55 -20.37
N ALA A 93 29.29 7.46 -21.09
CA ALA A 93 29.30 7.36 -22.54
C ALA A 93 29.68 8.68 -23.23
N THR A 94 29.53 9.82 -22.54
CA THR A 94 29.94 11.14 -23.04
C THR A 94 31.39 11.50 -22.71
N GLU A 95 32.03 10.76 -21.81
CA GLU A 95 33.45 10.92 -21.44
C GLU A 95 34.43 10.17 -22.36
N THR A 96 33.92 9.35 -23.30
CA THR A 96 34.70 8.61 -24.33
C THR A 96 34.59 9.24 -25.71
#